data_AF-A0A820NAQ8-F1
#
_entry.id   AF-A0A820NAQ8-F1
#
_cell.length_a   1.000
_cell.length_b   1.000
_cell.length_c   1.000
_cell.angle_alpha   90.00
_cell.angle_beta   90.00
_cell.angle_gamma   90.00
#
_symmetry.space_group_name_H-M   'P 1'
#
loop_
_entity.id
_entity.type
_entity.pdbx_description
1 polymer ?
#
loop_
_entity_poly.entity_id
_entity_poly.type
_entity_poly.pdbx_seq_one_letter_code
_entity_poly.pdbx_strand_id
1 'polypeptide(L)'
;LITKIIKQLDERWNIWEPIDNDNEQKKTTIANVPSTTDDSEISSSTMNVSPSKNKNPIGFISYNPLLKNITEYLVEEADAEEEELLGDTSTNNENESNTFEIDKELTKVLDRLILYLRVVHSVDYYNGTEYAQEDSMPNRCGVIHVRGAPLTSITQTELTNFMQQFETRL
;
A
#
# COMPACT_ATOMS: atom_id res chain seq x y z
N LEU A 1 -7.38 -0.68 -4.12
CA LEU A 1 -6.50 -1.42 -5.07
C LEU A 1 -5.02 -1.05 -4.95
N ILE A 2 -4.64 0.22 -5.18
CA ILE A 2 -3.23 0.65 -5.18
C ILE A 2 -2.41 0.27 -3.93
N THR A 3 -2.99 0.41 -2.73
CA THR A 3 -2.36 0.00 -1.46
C THR A 3 -1.98 -1.48 -1.44
N LYS A 4 -2.81 -2.34 -2.04
CA LYS A 4 -2.56 -3.78 -2.13
C LYS A 4 -1.38 -4.06 -3.06
N ILE A 5 -1.33 -3.38 -4.21
CA ILE A 5 -0.23 -3.49 -5.19
C ILE A 5 1.08 -3.05 -4.54
N ILE A 6 1.10 -1.87 -3.91
CA ILE A 6 2.29 -1.35 -3.22
C ILE A 6 2.77 -2.34 -2.16
N LYS A 7 1.87 -2.87 -1.33
CA LYS A 7 2.24 -3.85 -0.30
C LYS A 7 2.86 -5.11 -0.90
N GLN A 8 2.26 -5.67 -1.96
CA GLN A 8 2.78 -6.86 -2.63
C GLN A 8 4.15 -6.62 -3.27
N LEU A 9 4.36 -5.46 -3.89
CA LEU A 9 5.64 -5.11 -4.51
C LEU A 9 6.70 -4.82 -3.45
N ASP A 10 6.37 -4.05 -2.41
CA ASP A 10 7.27 -3.76 -1.30
C ASP A 10 7.74 -5.06 -0.61
N GLU A 11 6.84 -6.03 -0.42
CA GLU A 11 7.17 -7.38 0.09
C GLU A 11 8.03 -8.19 -0.89
N ARG A 12 7.73 -8.12 -2.20
CA ARG A 12 8.47 -8.85 -3.25
C ARG A 12 9.90 -8.37 -3.38
N TRP A 13 10.11 -7.05 -3.32
CA TRP A 13 11.41 -6.41 -3.49
C TRP A 13 12.13 -6.17 -2.15
N ASN A 14 11.46 -6.47 -1.02
CA ASN A 14 11.96 -6.31 0.34
C ASN A 14 12.56 -4.91 0.59
N ILE A 15 11.81 -3.87 0.20
CA ILE A 15 12.27 -2.47 0.22
C ILE A 15 12.35 -1.93 1.65
N TRP A 16 11.41 -2.34 2.51
CA TRP A 16 11.29 -1.84 3.86
C TRP A 16 11.70 -2.91 4.86
N GLU A 17 12.73 -2.62 5.64
CA GLU A 17 13.12 -3.44 6.78
C GLU A 17 12.53 -2.87 8.08
N PRO A 18 12.15 -3.72 9.04
CA PRO A 18 11.78 -3.25 10.37
C PRO A 18 12.97 -2.51 10.98
N ILE A 19 12.73 -1.28 11.41
CA ILE A 19 13.73 -0.52 12.15
C ILE A 19 13.81 -1.14 13.54
N ASP A 20 14.86 -1.93 13.80
CA ASP A 20 15.20 -2.41 15.14
C ASP A 20 15.66 -1.22 16.01
N ASN A 21 14.70 -0.55 16.66
CA ASN A 21 14.99 0.52 17.62
C ASN A 21 15.68 0.03 18.93
N ASP A 22 16.06 -1.25 19.02
CA ASP A 22 16.70 -1.83 20.20
C ASP A 22 18.24 -1.82 20.17
N ASN A 23 18.88 -1.38 19.07
CA ASN A 23 20.33 -1.49 18.89
C ASN A 23 21.15 -0.20 19.07
N GLU A 24 20.62 0.82 19.74
CA GLU A 24 21.36 2.07 20.01
C GLU A 24 22.27 2.02 21.27
N GLN A 25 22.37 0.89 21.99
CA GLN A 25 23.23 0.78 23.19
C GLN A 25 24.42 -0.21 23.10
N LYS A 26 24.66 -0.88 21.98
CA LYS A 26 25.81 -1.80 21.83
C LYS A 26 26.71 -1.47 20.64
N LYS A 27 27.24 -0.24 20.61
CA LYS A 27 28.38 0.09 19.73
C LYS A 27 29.47 0.89 20.44
N THR A 28 29.75 0.53 21.68
CA THR A 28 31.07 0.79 22.29
C THR A 28 31.54 -0.50 22.94
N THR A 29 32.81 -0.83 22.74
CA THR A 29 33.52 -2.01 23.26
C THR A 29 33.47 -3.28 22.40
N ILE A 30 34.17 -3.27 21.26
CA ILE A 30 35.05 -4.41 20.93
C ILE A 30 36.33 -3.84 20.31
N ALA A 31 37.34 -3.64 21.16
CA ALA A 31 38.74 -3.52 20.78
C ALA A 31 39.49 -4.65 21.49
N ASN A 32 40.32 -5.40 20.73
CA ASN A 32 41.36 -6.34 21.14
C ASN A 32 40.87 -7.64 21.84
N VAL A 33 41.38 -8.87 21.63
CA VAL A 33 42.54 -9.50 20.96
C VAL A 33 42.28 -11.05 21.00
N PRO A 34 42.98 -11.92 20.23
CA PRO A 34 42.58 -13.30 19.93
C PRO A 34 43.29 -14.40 20.76
N SER A 35 42.71 -15.61 20.83
CA SER A 35 43.34 -16.87 21.30
C SER A 35 42.47 -18.08 20.89
N THR A 36 42.84 -18.91 19.91
CA THR A 36 43.58 -20.21 19.96
C THR A 36 42.87 -21.42 20.61
N THR A 37 42.67 -22.45 19.74
CA THR A 37 42.84 -23.92 19.89
C THR A 37 41.82 -24.82 20.62
N ASP A 38 41.46 -25.87 19.87
CA ASP A 38 41.20 -27.29 20.20
C ASP A 38 39.78 -27.88 20.39
N ASP A 39 39.67 -29.06 19.78
CA ASP A 39 38.55 -29.94 19.44
C ASP A 39 37.80 -30.57 20.62
N SER A 40 36.48 -30.80 20.50
CA SER A 40 35.83 -32.12 20.71
C SER A 40 34.33 -32.13 20.37
N GLU A 41 33.90 -33.17 19.66
CA GLU A 41 32.51 -33.50 19.32
C GLU A 41 31.64 -33.81 20.54
N ILE A 42 30.46 -33.20 20.65
CA ILE A 42 29.29 -33.80 21.29
C ILE A 42 28.03 -33.45 20.49
N SER A 43 27.43 -34.48 19.90
CA SER A 43 26.08 -34.47 19.34
C SER A 43 25.06 -34.43 20.48
N SER A 44 24.20 -33.40 20.50
CA SER A 44 22.92 -33.48 21.17
C SER A 44 21.90 -32.57 20.48
N SER A 45 20.91 -33.23 19.88
CA SER A 45 19.62 -32.75 19.40
C SER A 45 19.27 -31.31 19.78
N THR A 46 19.30 -30.41 18.80
CA THR A 46 18.55 -29.16 18.87
C THR A 46 17.64 -29.12 17.65
N MET A 47 16.33 -29.15 17.91
CA MET A 47 15.32 -29.01 16.88
C MET A 47 15.57 -27.71 16.13
N ASN A 48 15.76 -27.79 14.81
CA ASN A 48 15.66 -26.64 13.93
C ASN A 48 14.21 -26.13 13.99
N VAL A 49 13.94 -25.25 14.96
CA VAL A 49 12.81 -24.34 14.88
C VAL A 49 13.23 -23.27 13.88
N SER A 50 12.99 -23.57 12.60
CA SER A 50 12.77 -22.52 11.61
C SER A 50 11.80 -21.53 12.24
N PRO A 51 12.13 -20.23 12.37
CA PRO A 51 11.16 -19.29 12.88
C PRO A 51 10.01 -19.27 11.87
N SER A 52 8.92 -19.88 12.31
CA SER A 52 7.62 -19.86 11.68
C SER A 52 7.41 -18.46 11.15
N LYS A 53 7.23 -18.32 9.83
CA LYS A 53 6.80 -17.06 9.21
C LYS A 53 5.53 -16.66 9.95
N ASN A 54 5.71 -15.67 10.83
CA ASN A 54 4.70 -15.25 11.78
C ASN A 54 3.40 -14.99 11.02
N LYS A 55 2.32 -15.51 11.59
CA LYS A 55 0.95 -15.18 11.22
C LYS A 55 0.86 -13.66 11.26
N ASN A 56 0.88 -13.01 10.09
CA ASN A 56 0.63 -11.59 10.00
C ASN A 56 -0.73 -11.33 10.66
N PRO A 57 -0.82 -10.44 11.67
CA PRO A 57 -2.12 -10.05 12.19
C PRO A 57 -2.95 -9.51 11.04
N ILE A 58 -4.24 -9.81 11.07
CA ILE A 58 -5.26 -9.35 10.12
C ILE A 58 -5.29 -7.82 10.22
N GLY A 59 -4.45 -7.15 9.44
CA GLY A 59 -4.23 -5.72 9.53
C GLY A 59 -3.20 -5.23 8.51
N PHE A 60 -3.41 -4.02 7.99
CA PHE A 60 -2.48 -3.32 7.12
C PHE A 60 -1.23 -2.86 7.90
N ILE A 61 -0.43 -3.79 8.41
CA ILE A 61 0.91 -3.47 8.90
C ILE A 61 1.84 -3.42 7.69
N SER A 62 2.28 -2.21 7.38
CA SER A 62 3.35 -1.90 6.43
C SER A 62 4.31 -0.93 7.11
N TYR A 63 5.60 -1.12 6.88
CA TYR A 63 6.64 -0.19 7.33
C TYR A 63 6.77 1.02 6.40
N ASN A 64 6.08 1.01 5.26
CA ASN A 64 6.03 2.13 4.34
C ASN A 64 5.26 3.29 4.99
N PRO A 65 5.89 4.46 5.21
CA PRO A 65 5.23 5.60 5.84
C PRO A 65 4.03 6.13 5.03
N LEU A 66 3.99 5.89 3.71
CA LEU A 66 2.87 6.30 2.86
C LEU A 66 1.60 5.48 3.10
N LEU A 67 1.74 4.28 3.68
CA LEU A 67 0.60 3.41 4.01
C LEU A 67 0.15 3.58 5.47
N LYS A 68 0.84 4.41 6.26
CA LYS A 68 0.42 4.70 7.63
C LYS A 68 -0.94 5.39 7.61
N ASN A 69 -1.87 4.88 8.42
CA ASN A 69 -3.24 5.40 8.54
C ASN A 69 -4.07 5.39 7.23
N ILE A 70 -3.65 4.64 6.21
CA ILE A 70 -4.38 4.63 4.94
C ILE A 70 -5.81 4.09 5.07
N THR A 71 -6.08 3.28 6.09
CA THR A 71 -7.42 2.74 6.37
C THR A 71 -8.41 3.81 6.79
N GLU A 72 -7.97 4.93 7.36
CA GLU A 72 -8.84 6.07 7.72
C GLU A 72 -9.48 6.67 6.46
N TYR A 73 -8.77 6.66 5.34
CA TYR A 73 -9.29 7.14 4.05
C TYR A 73 -10.12 6.11 3.27
N LEU A 74 -10.21 4.86 3.75
CA LEU A 74 -10.92 3.77 3.07
C LEU A 74 -12.26 3.42 3.72
N VAL A 75 -12.51 3.94 4.92
CA VAL A 75 -13.78 3.76 5.62
C VAL A 75 -14.67 4.95 5.26
N GLU A 76 -15.90 4.67 4.87
CA GLU A 76 -16.91 5.68 4.68
C GLU A 76 -17.44 6.10 6.06
N GLU A 77 -17.10 7.30 6.50
CA GLU A 77 -17.71 7.92 7.68
C GLU A 77 -19.12 8.40 7.29
N ALA A 78 -20.09 7.49 7.34
CA ALA A 78 -21.51 7.83 7.23
C ALA A 78 -22.13 7.85 8.63
N ASP A 79 -22.87 8.90 8.96
CA ASP A 79 -23.63 9.06 10.21
C ASP A 79 -24.89 8.17 10.21
N ALA A 80 -24.67 6.87 10.07
CA ALA A 80 -25.72 5.85 9.97
C ALA A 80 -26.63 5.82 11.21
N GLU A 81 -26.15 6.27 12.37
CA GLU A 81 -26.97 6.37 13.59
C GLU A 81 -28.00 7.51 13.55
N GLU A 82 -27.69 8.61 12.86
CA GLU A 82 -28.60 9.75 12.72
C GLU A 82 -29.73 9.43 11.72
N GLU A 83 -29.40 8.78 10.60
CA GLU A 83 -30.38 8.40 9.58
C GLU A 83 -31.38 7.34 10.07
N GLU A 84 -30.95 6.37 10.89
CA GLU A 84 -31.87 5.39 11.51
C GLU A 84 -32.81 6.07 12.51
N LEU A 85 -32.30 7.05 13.29
CA LEU A 85 -33.09 7.80 14.27
C LEU A 85 -34.11 8.72 13.60
N LEU A 86 -33.79 9.27 12.43
CA LEU A 86 -34.68 10.12 11.63
C LEU A 86 -35.76 9.34 10.88
N GLY A 87 -35.65 8.00 10.82
CA GLY A 87 -36.71 7.09 10.40
C GLY A 87 -37.35 7.47 9.07
N ASP A 88 -36.65 7.21 7.97
CA ASP A 88 -37.10 7.24 6.57
C ASP A 88 -38.46 7.95 6.35
N THR A 89 -38.46 9.29 6.47
CA THR A 89 -39.61 10.07 6.01
C THR A 89 -39.52 10.09 4.49
N SER A 90 -40.08 9.05 3.89
CA SER A 90 -40.21 8.85 2.46
C SER A 90 -40.93 10.03 1.82
N THR A 91 -40.17 11.03 1.36
CA THR A 91 -40.58 11.93 0.29
C THR A 91 -39.42 12.09 -0.68
N ASN A 92 -39.41 11.23 -1.70
CA ASN A 92 -38.93 11.50 -3.06
C ASN A 92 -38.03 12.73 -3.22
N ASN A 93 -36.75 12.59 -2.93
CA ASN A 93 -35.73 13.45 -3.51
C ASN A 93 -35.04 12.71 -4.64
N GLU A 94 -35.81 12.25 -5.63
CA GLU A 94 -35.32 11.76 -6.93
C GLU A 94 -34.65 12.87 -7.78
N ASN A 95 -34.44 14.06 -7.21
CA ASN A 95 -33.92 15.25 -7.88
C ASN A 95 -32.62 15.77 -7.26
N GLU A 96 -31.95 15.03 -6.39
CA GLU A 96 -30.56 15.33 -6.11
C GLU A 96 -29.75 14.80 -7.30
N SER A 97 -29.56 15.67 -8.29
CA SER A 97 -28.57 15.45 -9.33
C SER A 97 -27.29 15.00 -8.64
N ASN A 98 -26.95 13.72 -8.79
CA ASN A 98 -25.72 13.09 -8.32
C ASN A 98 -24.52 13.85 -8.92
N THR A 99 -24.22 14.98 -8.32
CA THR A 99 -23.16 15.88 -8.71
C THR A 99 -21.95 15.34 -7.99
N PHE A 100 -21.05 14.76 -8.76
CA PHE A 100 -19.86 14.12 -8.22
C PHE A 100 -19.02 15.15 -7.49
N GLU A 101 -18.88 14.99 -6.18
CA GLU A 101 -17.95 15.77 -5.39
C GLU A 101 -16.55 15.18 -5.52
N ILE A 102 -15.58 16.03 -5.83
CA ILE A 102 -14.17 15.64 -5.90
C ILE A 102 -13.54 15.96 -4.55
N ASP A 103 -13.32 14.93 -3.74
CA ASP A 103 -12.52 15.08 -2.53
C ASP A 103 -11.05 15.34 -2.89
N LYS A 104 -10.59 16.54 -2.53
CA LYS A 104 -9.23 17.00 -2.75
C LYS A 104 -8.24 16.36 -1.80
N GLU A 105 -8.65 15.94 -0.60
CA GLU A 105 -7.76 15.30 0.36
C GLU A 105 -7.46 13.87 -0.08
N LEU A 106 -8.48 13.06 -0.34
CA LEU A 106 -8.31 11.71 -0.88
C LEU A 106 -7.52 11.71 -2.20
N THR A 107 -7.77 12.70 -3.06
CA THR A 107 -6.99 12.89 -4.30
C THR A 107 -5.49 13.07 -4.02
N LYS A 108 -5.10 13.88 -3.02
CA LYS A 108 -3.69 14.08 -2.66
C LYS A 108 -3.05 12.80 -2.12
N VAL A 109 -3.78 12.04 -1.32
CA VAL A 109 -3.31 10.74 -0.79
C VAL A 109 -3.07 9.78 -1.96
N LEU A 110 -4.03 9.67 -2.87
CA LEU A 110 -3.91 8.83 -4.07
C LEU A 110 -2.72 9.24 -4.95
N ASP A 111 -2.52 10.54 -5.20
CA ASP A 111 -1.40 11.03 -6.02
C ASP A 111 -0.05 10.63 -5.42
N ARG A 112 0.12 10.69 -4.10
CA ARG A 112 1.35 10.22 -3.42
C ARG A 112 1.60 8.73 -3.65
N LEU A 113 0.54 7.91 -3.61
CA LEU A 113 0.65 6.46 -3.84
C LEU A 113 0.99 6.15 -5.30
N ILE A 114 0.37 6.86 -6.26
CA ILE A 114 0.66 6.70 -7.69
C ILE A 114 2.10 7.11 -7.99
N LEU A 115 2.57 8.23 -7.43
CA LEU A 115 3.95 8.68 -7.61
C LEU A 115 4.95 7.70 -7.00
N TYR A 116 4.67 7.16 -5.81
CA TYR A 116 5.51 6.12 -5.21
C TYR A 116 5.61 4.90 -6.12
N LEU A 117 4.46 4.41 -6.59
CA LEU A 117 4.38 3.25 -7.48
C LEU A 117 5.16 3.49 -8.79
N ARG A 118 5.06 4.70 -9.36
CA ARG A 118 5.75 5.06 -10.61
C ARG A 118 7.26 5.21 -10.45
N VAL A 119 7.71 5.85 -9.38
CA VAL A 119 9.13 6.21 -9.17
C VAL A 119 9.93 5.05 -8.59
N VAL A 120 9.34 4.29 -7.67
CA VAL A 120 10.05 3.20 -6.97
C VAL A 120 9.96 1.89 -7.75
N HIS A 121 8.77 1.58 -8.28
CA HIS A 121 8.50 0.28 -8.89
C HIS A 121 8.37 0.34 -10.42
N SER A 122 8.51 1.51 -11.04
CA SER A 122 8.34 1.68 -12.50
C SER A 122 6.99 1.19 -13.05
N VAL A 123 5.92 1.23 -12.23
CA VAL A 123 4.57 0.82 -12.63
C VAL A 123 3.71 2.05 -12.91
N ASP A 124 3.07 2.09 -14.08
CA ASP A 124 2.06 3.08 -14.43
C ASP A 124 0.68 2.61 -13.97
N TYR A 125 0.10 3.30 -13.00
CA TYR A 125 -1.17 2.92 -12.38
C TYR A 125 -2.38 3.03 -13.32
N TYR A 126 -2.49 4.10 -14.11
CA TYR A 126 -3.67 4.32 -14.94
C TYR A 126 -3.63 3.49 -16.23
N ASN A 127 -2.42 3.24 -16.76
CA ASN A 127 -2.25 2.34 -17.90
C ASN A 127 -2.26 0.86 -17.49
N GLY A 128 -1.83 0.54 -16.26
CA GLY A 128 -1.72 -0.84 -15.76
C GLY A 128 -0.56 -1.59 -16.40
N THR A 129 0.60 -0.95 -16.54
CA THR A 129 1.78 -1.56 -17.16
C THR A 129 3.04 -1.26 -16.36
N GLU A 130 3.90 -2.27 -16.21
CA GLU A 130 5.23 -2.15 -15.63
C GLU A 130 6.27 -1.85 -16.72
N TYR A 131 7.13 -0.87 -16.48
CA TYR A 131 8.25 -0.55 -17.34
C TYR A 131 9.51 -1.28 -16.87
N ALA A 132 9.74 -2.47 -17.41
CA ALA A 132 10.91 -3.28 -17.06
C ALA A 132 12.22 -2.57 -17.45
N GLN A 133 13.22 -2.64 -16.56
CA GLN A 133 14.58 -2.09 -16.77
C GLN A 133 14.60 -0.61 -17.15
N GLU A 134 13.62 0.16 -16.68
CA GLU A 134 13.51 1.58 -16.96
C GLU A 134 14.72 2.38 -16.44
N ASP A 135 15.38 1.88 -15.40
CA ASP A 135 16.63 2.44 -14.89
C ASP A 135 17.76 2.44 -15.93
N SER A 136 17.75 1.51 -16.87
CA SER A 136 18.80 1.31 -17.86
C SER A 136 18.49 2.04 -19.17
N MET A 137 17.27 2.56 -19.31
CA MET A 137 16.86 3.34 -20.47
C MET A 137 17.44 4.76 -20.43
N PRO A 138 17.69 5.38 -21.60
CA PRO A 138 18.18 6.77 -21.67
C PRO A 138 17.26 7.78 -20.95
N ASN A 139 15.95 7.56 -21.01
CA ASN A 139 14.95 8.36 -20.31
C ASN A 139 14.40 7.55 -19.13
N ARG A 140 15.00 7.73 -17.94
CA ARG A 140 14.50 7.14 -16.70
C ARG A 140 13.19 7.85 -16.29
N CYS A 141 12.16 7.08 -15.94
CA CYS A 141 10.83 7.60 -15.59
C CYS A 141 10.18 8.40 -16.75
N GLY A 142 10.06 7.76 -17.91
CA GLY A 142 9.72 8.44 -19.17
C GLY A 142 8.27 8.92 -19.27
N VAL A 143 7.32 7.99 -19.40
CA VAL A 143 5.88 8.29 -19.58
C VAL A 143 5.11 7.97 -18.31
N ILE A 144 4.12 8.80 -17.99
CA ILE A 144 3.12 8.57 -16.95
C ILE A 144 1.73 8.94 -17.49
N HIS A 145 0.75 8.07 -17.30
CA HIS A 145 -0.65 8.36 -17.58
C HIS A 145 -1.29 9.09 -16.40
N VAL A 146 -2.20 10.01 -16.70
CA VAL A 146 -2.87 10.88 -15.72
C VAL A 146 -4.38 10.86 -15.95
N ARG A 147 -5.14 11.37 -14.97
CA ARG A 147 -6.60 11.52 -15.09
C ARG A 147 -6.95 12.50 -16.21
N GLY A 148 -8.01 12.15 -16.95
CA GLY A 148 -8.62 13.05 -17.93
C GLY A 148 -9.46 14.15 -17.28
N ALA A 149 -10.10 14.97 -18.11
CA ALA A 149 -11.06 15.96 -17.62
C ALA A 149 -12.20 15.28 -16.83
N PRO A 150 -12.67 15.87 -15.72
CA PRO A 150 -13.76 15.30 -14.94
C PRO A 150 -15.03 15.21 -15.78
N LEU A 151 -15.75 14.09 -15.63
CA LEU A 151 -17.02 13.88 -16.31
C LEU A 151 -18.12 14.70 -15.62
N THR A 152 -19.09 15.18 -16.39
CA THR A 152 -20.23 15.96 -15.87
C THR A 152 -21.30 15.09 -15.21
N SER A 153 -21.38 13.82 -15.60
CA SER A 153 -22.33 12.83 -15.08
C SER A 153 -21.85 11.43 -15.47
N ILE A 154 -21.97 10.45 -14.57
CA ILE A 154 -21.73 9.03 -14.85
C ILE A 154 -22.81 8.19 -14.17
N THR A 155 -23.25 7.11 -14.82
CA THR A 155 -24.24 6.20 -14.24
C THR A 155 -23.57 5.19 -13.31
N GLN A 156 -24.30 4.69 -12.31
CA GLN A 156 -23.76 3.70 -11.35
C GLN A 156 -23.30 2.41 -12.06
N THR A 157 -24.00 2.02 -13.13
CA THR A 157 -23.65 0.85 -13.94
C THR A 157 -22.32 1.04 -14.66
N GLU A 158 -22.09 2.21 -15.28
CA GLU A 158 -20.81 2.54 -15.93
C GLU A 158 -19.66 2.57 -14.94
N LEU A 159 -19.87 3.18 -13.76
CA LEU A 159 -18.88 3.22 -12.70
C LEU A 159 -18.48 1.80 -12.25
N THR A 160 -19.47 0.93 -12.02
CA THR A 160 -19.22 -0.45 -11.59
C THR A 160 -18.48 -1.26 -12.66
N ASN A 161 -18.88 -1.11 -13.93
CA ASN A 161 -18.21 -1.75 -15.05
C ASN A 161 -16.75 -1.27 -15.19
N PHE A 162 -16.53 0.04 -15.03
CA PHE A 162 -15.18 0.62 -15.06
C PHE A 162 -14.31 0.03 -13.95
N MET A 163 -14.80 -0.04 -12.71
CA MET A 163 -14.05 -0.61 -11.58
C MET A 163 -13.64 -2.07 -11.84
N GLN A 164 -14.56 -2.91 -12.32
CA GLN A 164 -14.27 -4.31 -12.63
C GLN A 164 -13.24 -4.47 -13.77
N GLN A 165 -13.38 -3.69 -14.84
CA GLN A 165 -12.43 -3.70 -15.96
C GLN A 165 -11.05 -3.21 -15.53
N PHE A 166 -11.00 -2.19 -14.67
CA PHE A 166 -9.77 -1.64 -14.14
C PHE A 166 -9.05 -2.63 -13.22
N GLU A 167 -9.79 -3.31 -12.34
CA GLU A 167 -9.24 -4.39 -11.49
C GLU A 167 -8.73 -5.59 -12.28
N THR A 168 -9.38 -5.95 -13.39
CA THR A 168 -8.93 -7.07 -14.23
C THR A 168 -7.65 -6.75 -15.00
N ARG A 169 -7.42 -5.46 -15.30
CA ARG A 169 -6.23 -5.01 -16.03
C ARG A 169 -4.97 -5.00 -15.17
N LEU A 170 -5.13 -4.68 -13.88
CA LEU A 170 -4.05 -4.52 -12.91
C LEU A 170 -3.63 -5.83 -12.25
#